data_AF-A0A3M1X1X3-F1
#
_entry.id   AF-A0A3M1X1X3-F1
#
_cell.length_a   1.000
_cell.length_b   1.000
_cell.length_c   1.000
_cell.angle_alpha   90.00
_cell.angle_beta   90.00
_cell.angle_gamma   90.00
#
_symmetry.space_group_name_H-M   'P 1'
#
loop_
_entity.id
_entity.type
_entity.pdbx_description
1 polymer ?
#
loop_
_entity_poly.entity_id
_entity_poly.type
_entity_poly.pdbx_seq_one_letter_code
_entity_poly.pdbx_strand_id
1 'polypeptide(L)'
;MTQTLTREQIDAWADDPSGPVALHLKQKLLPVEGEGGVIFPPTYADIGYNIDTLSDGSRVATIDSVGSQANRIEPLFKEPPYAALVPQIEIVYGNDKVVTIFDAGHRLGDALIRCVEPDESGFDLRQAAHDAFLAFLDRGDATQIAKLAPTSLVFGVWDSRDTQAKWPRLV
;
A
#
# COMPACT_ATOMS: atom_id res chain seq x y z
N MET A 1 28.31 20.46 -9.07
CA MET A 1 27.67 21.76 -8.86
C MET A 1 26.20 21.50 -8.60
N THR A 2 25.66 21.89 -7.45
CA THR A 2 24.23 21.86 -7.17
C THR A 2 23.63 23.11 -7.80
N GLN A 3 23.01 22.99 -8.97
CA GLN A 3 22.26 24.09 -9.56
C GLN A 3 20.94 24.19 -8.80
N THR A 4 20.66 25.35 -8.21
CA THR A 4 19.36 25.59 -7.59
C THR A 4 18.32 25.72 -8.69
N LEU A 5 17.34 24.81 -8.70
CA LEU A 5 16.21 24.86 -9.63
C LEU A 5 15.28 26.00 -9.22
N THR A 6 14.87 26.82 -10.18
CA THR A 6 13.84 27.85 -9.95
C THR A 6 12.46 27.28 -10.29
N ARG A 7 11.41 27.90 -9.73
CA ARG A 7 10.02 27.53 -10.04
C ARG A 7 9.74 27.66 -11.54
N GLU A 8 10.22 28.75 -12.15
CA GLU A 8 10.02 29.03 -13.58
C GLU A 8 10.66 27.96 -14.47
N GLN A 9 11.79 27.37 -14.06
CA GLN A 9 12.41 26.27 -14.79
C GLN A 9 11.57 24.98 -14.69
N ILE A 10 11.00 24.70 -13.52
CA ILE A 10 10.14 23.52 -13.31
C ILE A 10 8.84 23.68 -14.10
N ASP A 11 8.21 24.86 -14.02
CA ASP A 11 6.98 25.17 -14.74
C ASP A 11 7.21 25.05 -16.26
N ALA A 12 8.32 25.58 -16.78
CA ALA A 12 8.68 25.45 -18.20
C ALA A 12 8.87 23.98 -18.63
N TRP A 13 9.44 23.13 -17.78
CA TRP A 13 9.56 21.70 -18.08
C TRP A 13 8.23 20.96 -18.05
N ALA A 14 7.28 21.39 -17.21
CA ALA A 14 5.98 20.77 -17.09
C ALA A 14 5.00 21.17 -18.20
N ASP A 15 5.07 22.43 -18.67
CA ASP A 15 4.09 23.01 -19.59
C ASP A 15 4.51 22.96 -21.06
N ASP A 16 5.80 22.84 -21.36
CA ASP A 16 6.30 22.77 -22.75
C ASP A 16 5.95 21.40 -23.38
N PRO A 17 5.13 21.34 -24.46
CA PRO A 17 4.82 20.10 -25.16
C PRO A 17 6.04 19.40 -25.79
N SER A 18 7.15 20.14 -25.94
CA SER A 18 8.46 19.64 -26.38
C SER A 18 9.46 19.46 -25.22
N GLY A 19 8.99 19.62 -23.99
CA GLY A 19 9.76 19.50 -22.75
C GLY A 19 10.24 18.08 -22.45
N PRO A 20 11.01 17.93 -21.36
CA PRO A 20 11.52 16.64 -20.94
C PRO A 20 10.39 15.66 -20.59
N VAL A 21 10.53 14.40 -21.02
CA VAL A 21 9.54 13.34 -20.76
C VAL A 21 9.63 12.74 -19.35
N ALA A 22 10.71 13.06 -18.61
CA ALA A 22 10.93 12.59 -17.24
C ALA A 22 11.88 13.52 -16.47
N LEU A 23 11.61 13.70 -15.18
CA LEU A 23 12.49 14.37 -14.23
C LEU A 23 12.98 13.36 -13.19
N HIS A 24 14.27 13.39 -12.89
CA HIS A 24 14.87 12.55 -11.85
C HIS A 24 15.63 13.42 -10.85
N LEU A 25 15.34 13.24 -9.56
CA LEU A 25 15.98 13.92 -8.44
C LEU A 25 16.81 12.93 -7.62
N LYS A 26 18.06 13.28 -7.34
CA LYS A 26 18.93 12.55 -6.40
C LYS A 26 19.32 13.46 -5.25
N GLN A 27 18.98 13.08 -4.03
CA GLN A 27 19.32 13.81 -2.81
C GLN A 27 20.19 12.97 -1.88
N LYS A 28 21.23 13.57 -1.29
CA LYS A 28 21.99 12.95 -0.19
C LYS A 28 21.23 13.21 1.10
N LEU A 29 20.77 12.15 1.75
CA LEU A 29 20.15 12.20 3.09
C LEU A 29 21.22 11.99 4.17
N LEU A 30 20.98 12.52 5.37
CA LEU A 30 21.82 12.32 6.54
C LEU A 30 21.08 11.40 7.53
N PRO A 31 21.72 10.34 8.06
CA PRO A 31 21.14 9.55 9.13
C PRO A 31 20.83 10.41 10.36
N VAL A 32 19.82 10.01 11.14
CA VAL A 32 19.45 10.72 12.38
C VAL A 32 20.59 10.74 13.40
N GLU A 33 21.45 9.73 13.37
CA GLU A 33 22.65 9.62 14.22
C GLU A 33 23.84 10.48 13.73
N GLY A 34 23.69 11.16 12.59
CA GLY A 34 24.73 11.97 11.98
C GLY A 34 25.52 11.25 10.87
N GLU A 35 26.60 11.89 10.42
CA GLU A 35 27.42 11.37 9.32
C GLU A 35 28.14 10.09 9.74
N GLY A 36 28.06 9.04 8.90
CA GLY A 36 28.59 7.72 9.21
C GLY A 36 27.67 6.82 10.06
N GLY A 37 26.50 7.33 10.48
CA GLY A 37 25.48 6.53 11.17
C GLY A 37 25.04 5.33 10.34
N VAL A 38 24.88 4.19 11.00
CA VAL A 38 24.41 2.95 10.35
C VAL A 38 22.90 3.06 10.14
N ILE A 39 22.45 2.68 8.95
CA ILE A 39 21.02 2.54 8.65
C ILE A 39 20.70 1.08 8.42
N PHE A 40 19.49 0.68 8.80
CA PHE A 40 18.98 -0.69 8.65
C PHE A 40 17.85 -0.67 7.61
N PRO A 41 18.14 -1.02 6.34
CA PRO A 41 17.12 -1.12 5.29
C PRO A 41 16.11 -2.24 5.59
N PRO A 42 14.93 -2.24 4.94
CA PRO A 42 13.99 -3.35 5.04
C PRO A 42 14.61 -4.67 4.56
N THR A 43 14.28 -5.74 5.28
CA THR A 43 14.63 -7.12 4.94
C THR A 43 13.47 -7.77 4.19
N TYR A 44 13.76 -8.42 3.08
CA TYR A 44 12.81 -9.16 2.26
C TYR A 44 13.01 -10.67 2.47
N ALA A 45 11.91 -11.42 2.39
CA ALA A 45 11.93 -12.87 2.49
C ALA A 45 12.88 -13.46 1.44
N ASP A 46 13.65 -14.47 1.85
CA ASP A 46 14.60 -15.24 1.03
C ASP A 46 15.82 -14.50 0.46
N ILE A 47 15.82 -13.16 0.41
CA ILE A 47 16.89 -12.36 -0.20
C ILE A 47 17.63 -11.42 0.76
N GLY A 48 17.09 -11.16 1.96
CA GLY A 48 17.71 -10.23 2.91
C GLY A 48 17.54 -8.77 2.50
N TYR A 49 18.63 -7.99 2.46
CA TYR A 49 18.57 -6.62 1.93
C TYR A 49 18.50 -6.63 0.41
N ASN A 50 17.56 -5.88 -0.16
CA ASN A 50 17.49 -5.71 -1.60
C ASN A 50 18.60 -4.76 -2.08
N ILE A 51 19.66 -5.32 -2.65
CA ILE A 51 20.85 -4.61 -3.12
C ILE A 51 21.08 -4.91 -4.61
N ASP A 52 20.99 -3.88 -5.43
CA ASP A 52 21.33 -3.93 -6.85
C ASP A 52 22.78 -3.50 -7.08
N THR A 53 23.49 -4.19 -7.96
CA THR A 53 24.83 -3.80 -8.43
C THR A 53 24.71 -3.17 -9.81
N LEU A 54 25.11 -1.92 -9.95
CA LEU A 54 25.07 -1.17 -11.21
C LEU A 54 26.24 -1.54 -12.13
N SER A 55 26.16 -1.13 -13.40
CA SER A 55 27.18 -1.45 -14.42
C SER A 55 28.58 -0.90 -14.10
N ASP A 56 28.68 0.13 -13.27
CA ASP A 56 29.93 0.71 -12.81
C ASP A 56 30.50 0.02 -11.53
N GLY A 57 29.84 -1.04 -11.06
CA GLY A 57 30.20 -1.78 -9.86
C GLY A 57 29.71 -1.15 -8.55
N SER A 58 29.06 0.02 -8.60
CA SER A 58 28.44 0.61 -7.42
C SER A 58 27.21 -0.19 -6.98
N ARG A 59 26.85 -0.08 -5.69
CA ARG A 59 25.71 -0.80 -5.10
C ARG A 59 24.65 0.17 -4.62
N VAL A 60 23.38 -0.15 -4.90
CA VAL A 60 22.22 0.60 -4.45
C VAL A 60 21.38 -0.31 -3.56
N ALA A 61 21.08 0.14 -2.35
CA ALA A 61 20.20 -0.58 -1.43
C ALA A 61 18.82 0.08 -1.38
N THR A 62 17.76 -0.71 -1.44
CA THR A 62 16.39 -0.21 -1.24
C THR A 62 16.20 0.16 0.22
N ILE A 63 16.12 1.46 0.52
CA ILE A 63 15.91 1.96 1.89
C ILE A 63 14.44 1.99 2.28
N ASP A 64 13.55 2.19 1.30
CA ASP A 64 12.11 2.15 1.50
C ASP A 64 11.42 1.83 0.17
N SER A 65 10.17 1.42 0.25
CA SER A 65 9.32 1.09 -0.89
C SER A 65 7.88 1.44 -0.55
N VAL A 66 7.07 1.68 -1.58
CA VAL A 66 5.61 1.82 -1.47
C VAL A 66 5.00 0.71 -0.60
N GLY A 67 5.39 -0.55 -0.84
CA GLY A 67 4.93 -1.69 -0.05
C GLY A 67 5.35 -1.63 1.43
N SER A 68 6.61 -1.27 1.73
CA SER A 68 7.08 -1.16 3.11
C SER A 68 6.49 0.05 3.85
N GLN A 69 6.14 1.13 3.16
CA GLN A 69 5.40 2.25 3.75
C GLN A 69 3.98 1.82 4.12
N ALA A 70 3.24 1.20 3.18
CA ALA A 70 1.91 0.67 3.45
C ALA A 70 1.91 -0.29 4.66
N ASN A 71 2.87 -1.22 4.72
CA ASN A 71 2.98 -2.19 5.82
C ASN A 71 3.33 -1.55 7.18
N ARG A 72 3.87 -0.32 7.22
CA ARG A 72 4.09 0.43 8.46
C ARG A 72 2.89 1.27 8.87
N ILE A 73 2.16 1.82 7.90
CA ILE A 73 1.02 2.72 8.15
C ILE A 73 -0.24 1.91 8.47
N GLU A 74 -0.51 0.85 7.73
CA GLU A 74 -1.77 0.09 7.85
C GLU A 74 -2.01 -0.46 9.27
N PRO A 75 -1.04 -1.03 9.99
CA PRO A 75 -1.25 -1.51 11.36
C PRO A 75 -1.61 -0.40 12.36
N LEU A 76 -1.33 0.87 12.06
CA LEU A 76 -1.69 1.98 12.94
C LEU A 76 -3.21 2.11 13.11
N PHE A 77 -4.00 1.63 12.15
CA PHE A 77 -5.46 1.61 12.21
C PHE A 77 -6.04 0.60 13.21
N LYS A 78 -5.20 -0.22 13.86
CA LYS A 78 -5.62 -1.07 14.98
C LYS A 78 -5.76 -0.30 16.29
N GLU A 79 -5.10 0.85 16.41
CA GLU A 79 -4.93 1.55 17.68
C GLU A 79 -5.55 2.96 17.66
N PRO A 80 -6.04 3.48 18.80
CA PRO A 80 -6.45 4.88 18.91
C PRO A 80 -5.30 5.85 18.64
N PRO A 81 -5.57 7.05 18.06
CA PRO A 81 -6.89 7.56 17.68
C PRO A 81 -7.36 7.06 16.29
N TYR A 82 -6.51 6.32 15.56
CA TYR A 82 -6.74 6.00 14.15
C TYR A 82 -7.77 4.89 13.94
N ALA A 83 -7.95 4.00 14.93
CA ALA A 83 -8.95 2.94 14.87
C ALA A 83 -10.39 3.45 14.60
N ALA A 84 -10.71 4.67 15.03
CA ALA A 84 -12.01 5.28 14.79
C ALA A 84 -12.21 5.82 13.36
N LEU A 85 -11.14 5.87 12.54
CA LEU A 85 -11.20 6.42 11.18
C LEU A 85 -11.64 5.39 10.14
N VAL A 86 -11.58 4.10 10.47
CA VAL A 86 -11.87 3.00 9.55
C VAL A 86 -12.67 1.91 10.24
N PRO A 87 -13.50 1.14 9.51
CA PRO A 87 -14.16 -0.04 10.05
C PRO A 87 -13.16 -1.04 10.63
N GLN A 88 -13.50 -1.61 11.77
CA GLN A 88 -12.75 -2.68 12.41
C GLN A 88 -13.41 -4.01 12.05
N ILE A 89 -12.74 -4.79 11.19
CA ILE A 89 -13.21 -6.11 10.77
C ILE A 89 -12.26 -7.15 11.35
N GLU A 90 -12.82 -8.03 12.17
CA GLU A 90 -12.13 -9.15 12.80
C GLU A 90 -12.73 -10.47 12.32
N ILE A 91 -11.88 -11.38 11.87
CA ILE A 91 -12.26 -12.68 11.34
C ILE A 91 -11.78 -13.75 12.31
N VAL A 92 -12.71 -14.50 12.87
CA VAL A 92 -12.42 -15.63 13.77
C VAL A 92 -12.19 -16.89 12.94
N TYR A 93 -11.12 -17.61 13.21
CA TYR A 93 -10.79 -18.88 12.55
C TYR A 93 -10.16 -19.86 13.54
N GLY A 94 -10.28 -21.17 13.27
CA GLY A 94 -9.69 -22.20 14.12
C GLY A 94 -10.16 -22.12 15.58
N ASN A 95 -11.46 -21.88 15.76
CA ASN A 95 -12.20 -21.67 17.02
C ASN A 95 -11.87 -20.39 17.80
N ASP A 96 -10.59 -20.06 17.97
CA ASP A 96 -10.19 -19.01 18.94
C ASP A 96 -9.25 -17.95 18.36
N LYS A 97 -8.76 -18.12 17.13
CA LYS A 97 -7.81 -17.19 16.54
C LYS A 97 -8.55 -16.06 15.84
N VAL A 98 -8.08 -14.84 16.07
CA VAL A 98 -8.63 -13.64 15.42
C VAL A 98 -7.57 -13.08 14.48
N VAL A 99 -7.97 -12.75 13.26
CA VAL A 99 -7.19 -11.98 12.30
C VAL A 99 -7.99 -10.75 11.93
N THR A 100 -7.39 -9.57 12.07
CA THR A 100 -7.99 -8.34 11.58
C THR A 100 -7.76 -8.21 10.07
N ILE A 101 -8.66 -7.51 9.37
CA ILE A 101 -8.51 -7.21 7.94
C ILE A 101 -7.19 -6.50 7.61
N PHE A 102 -6.59 -5.78 8.56
CA PHE A 102 -5.28 -5.12 8.39
C PHE A 102 -4.10 -6.11 8.35
N ASP A 103 -4.31 -7.34 8.80
CA ASP A 103 -3.33 -8.44 8.73
C ASP A 103 -3.61 -9.39 7.56
N ALA A 104 -4.73 -9.21 6.85
CA ALA A 104 -5.07 -9.99 5.67
C ALA A 104 -4.21 -9.52 4.48
N GLY A 105 -3.39 -10.42 3.93
CA GLY A 105 -2.37 -10.07 2.93
C GLY A 105 -2.94 -9.45 1.65
N HIS A 106 -4.17 -9.80 1.28
CA HIS A 106 -4.89 -9.17 0.16
C HIS A 106 -6.09 -8.32 0.61
N ARG A 107 -6.17 -7.92 1.89
CA ARG A 107 -7.21 -7.04 2.45
C ARG A 107 -8.61 -7.53 2.11
N LEU A 108 -9.48 -6.68 1.56
CA LEU A 108 -10.84 -7.07 1.16
C LEU A 108 -10.86 -8.18 0.07
N GLY A 109 -9.77 -8.35 -0.69
CA GLY A 109 -9.61 -9.43 -1.68
C GLY A 109 -8.97 -10.70 -1.11
N ASP A 110 -8.83 -10.82 0.21
CA ASP A 110 -8.21 -11.98 0.85
C ASP A 110 -9.11 -13.22 0.83
N ALA A 111 -8.49 -14.40 0.86
CA ALA A 111 -9.22 -15.66 0.93
C ALA A 111 -10.03 -15.79 2.22
N LEU A 112 -9.56 -15.21 3.33
CA LEU A 112 -10.31 -15.20 4.58
C LEU A 112 -11.68 -14.51 4.43
N ILE A 113 -11.71 -13.37 3.72
CA ILE A 113 -12.95 -12.64 3.43
C ILE A 113 -13.90 -13.48 2.56
N ARG A 114 -13.36 -14.25 1.61
CA ARG A 114 -14.17 -15.10 0.72
C ARG A 114 -14.77 -16.32 1.40
N CYS A 115 -14.17 -16.78 2.50
CA CYS A 115 -14.55 -18.02 3.17
C CYS A 115 -15.26 -17.79 4.51
N VAL A 116 -15.48 -16.53 4.91
CA VAL A 116 -16.16 -16.22 6.17
C VAL A 116 -17.66 -16.49 6.04
N GLU A 117 -18.25 -17.06 7.08
CA GLU A 117 -19.70 -17.21 7.20
C GLU A 117 -20.35 -15.87 7.60
N PRO A 118 -21.66 -15.68 7.34
CA PRO A 118 -22.37 -14.51 7.84
C PRO A 118 -22.28 -14.42 9.36
N ASP A 119 -22.23 -13.18 9.89
CA ASP A 119 -22.17 -12.96 11.32
C ASP A 119 -23.53 -13.20 12.02
N GLU A 120 -23.57 -13.07 13.34
CA GLU A 120 -24.79 -13.25 14.15
C GLU A 120 -25.92 -12.27 13.78
N SER A 121 -25.58 -11.12 13.19
CA SER A 121 -26.56 -10.14 12.69
C SER A 121 -27.13 -10.52 11.31
N GLY A 122 -26.56 -11.55 10.68
CA GLY A 122 -26.88 -11.97 9.32
C GLY A 122 -26.10 -11.20 8.25
N PHE A 123 -25.10 -10.40 8.62
CA PHE A 123 -24.29 -9.67 7.66
C PHE A 123 -23.29 -10.61 6.98
N ASP A 124 -23.43 -10.76 5.66
CA ASP A 124 -22.56 -11.60 4.82
C ASP A 124 -21.43 -10.74 4.23
N LEU A 125 -20.29 -10.71 4.94
CA LEU A 125 -19.10 -9.96 4.50
C LEU A 125 -18.56 -10.48 3.16
N ARG A 126 -18.63 -11.79 2.89
CA ARG A 126 -18.22 -12.38 1.60
C ARG A 126 -19.02 -11.76 0.47
N GLN A 127 -20.35 -11.80 0.58
CA GLN A 127 -21.23 -11.28 -0.46
C GLN A 127 -21.08 -9.77 -0.61
N ALA A 128 -20.99 -9.03 0.49
CA ALA A 128 -20.79 -7.59 0.47
C ALA A 128 -19.49 -7.17 -0.23
N ALA A 129 -18.39 -7.90 0.02
CA ALA A 129 -17.11 -7.68 -0.65
C ALA A 129 -17.18 -7.98 -2.15
N HIS A 130 -17.81 -9.11 -2.52
CA HIS A 130 -18.00 -9.51 -3.92
C HIS A 130 -18.79 -8.46 -4.70
N ASP A 131 -19.95 -8.05 -4.18
CA ASP A 131 -20.81 -7.06 -4.82
C ASP A 131 -20.12 -5.69 -4.93
N ALA A 132 -19.31 -5.32 -3.92
CA ALA A 132 -18.52 -4.10 -3.94
C ALA A 132 -17.47 -4.11 -5.06
N PHE A 133 -16.79 -5.24 -5.29
CA PHE A 133 -15.83 -5.36 -6.38
C PHE A 133 -16.50 -5.37 -7.76
N LEU A 134 -17.67 -6.02 -7.91
CA LEU A 134 -18.43 -5.97 -9.17
C LEU A 134 -18.92 -4.55 -9.48
N ALA A 135 -19.46 -3.84 -8.49
CA ALA A 135 -19.86 -2.44 -8.65
C ALA A 135 -18.69 -1.55 -9.09
N PHE A 136 -17.50 -1.79 -8.54
CA PHE A 136 -16.29 -1.10 -8.93
C PHE A 136 -15.88 -1.44 -10.38
N LEU A 137 -15.88 -2.71 -10.78
CA LEU A 137 -15.50 -3.13 -12.12
C LEU A 137 -16.49 -2.63 -13.19
N ASP A 138 -17.79 -2.70 -12.92
CA ASP A 138 -18.83 -2.38 -13.89
C ASP A 138 -19.02 -0.87 -14.08
N ARG A 139 -18.91 -0.09 -12.99
CA ARG A 139 -19.30 1.32 -12.96
C ARG A 139 -18.21 2.27 -12.48
N GLY A 140 -17.05 1.75 -12.08
CA GLY A 140 -16.03 2.54 -11.38
C GLY A 140 -16.47 2.98 -9.97
N ASP A 141 -17.52 2.38 -9.41
CA ASP A 141 -18.10 2.77 -8.14
C ASP A 141 -17.42 2.06 -6.96
N ALA A 142 -16.45 2.73 -6.34
CA ALA A 142 -15.74 2.23 -5.18
C ALA A 142 -16.43 2.53 -3.83
N THR A 143 -17.68 3.03 -3.84
CA THR A 143 -18.37 3.48 -2.61
C THR A 143 -18.47 2.38 -1.56
N GLN A 144 -18.79 1.15 -1.97
CA GLN A 144 -18.94 0.04 -1.03
C GLN A 144 -17.58 -0.45 -0.50
N ILE A 145 -16.55 -0.47 -1.35
CA ILE A 145 -15.18 -0.78 -0.91
C ILE A 145 -14.74 0.25 0.14
N ALA A 146 -15.02 1.54 -0.07
CA ALA A 146 -14.70 2.61 0.87
C ALA A 146 -15.45 2.49 2.20
N LYS A 147 -16.68 1.96 2.19
CA LYS A 147 -17.46 1.72 3.41
C LYS A 147 -17.02 0.49 4.19
N LEU A 148 -16.60 -0.57 3.50
CA LEU A 148 -16.20 -1.84 4.12
C LEU A 148 -14.74 -1.81 4.58
N ALA A 149 -13.84 -1.43 3.68
CA ALA A 149 -12.40 -1.51 3.90
C ALA A 149 -11.70 -0.37 3.12
N PRO A 150 -11.82 0.89 3.56
CA PRO A 150 -11.21 2.05 2.89
C PRO A 150 -9.69 1.90 2.74
N THR A 151 -9.03 1.18 3.64
CA THR A 151 -7.60 0.83 3.56
C THR A 151 -7.26 0.03 2.30
N SER A 152 -8.19 -0.73 1.73
CA SER A 152 -8.02 -1.44 0.45
C SER A 152 -7.83 -0.49 -0.74
N LEU A 153 -8.44 0.71 -0.69
CA LEU A 153 -8.26 1.75 -1.71
C LEU A 153 -6.96 2.54 -1.51
N VAL A 154 -6.52 2.71 -0.27
CA VAL A 154 -5.28 3.44 0.06
C VAL A 154 -4.05 2.58 -0.21
N PHE A 155 -4.02 1.38 0.36
CA PHE A 155 -2.88 0.45 0.32
C PHE A 155 -2.99 -0.62 -0.77
N GLY A 156 -3.97 -0.47 -1.67
CA GLY A 156 -4.20 -1.34 -2.80
C GLY A 156 -4.80 -2.70 -2.42
N VAL A 157 -5.51 -3.28 -3.36
CA VAL A 157 -6.16 -4.58 -3.23
C VAL A 157 -6.16 -5.31 -4.56
N TRP A 158 -6.04 -6.64 -4.51
CA TRP A 158 -6.17 -7.47 -5.69
C TRP A 158 -6.93 -8.75 -5.38
N ASP A 159 -8.18 -8.80 -5.84
CA ASP A 159 -9.05 -9.97 -5.72
C ASP A 159 -8.78 -10.97 -6.85
N SER A 160 -7.55 -11.47 -6.89
CA SER A 160 -7.01 -12.33 -7.97
C SER A 160 -7.67 -13.70 -8.11
N ARG A 161 -8.53 -14.11 -7.17
CA ARG A 161 -9.12 -15.46 -7.11
C ARG A 161 -10.64 -15.47 -7.19
N ASP A 162 -11.27 -14.31 -7.32
CA ASP A 162 -12.73 -14.19 -7.52
C ASP A 162 -13.03 -13.21 -8.65
N THR A 163 -13.24 -11.92 -8.38
CA THR A 163 -13.68 -10.93 -9.38
C THR A 163 -12.59 -10.43 -10.33
N GLN A 164 -11.30 -10.67 -10.02
CA GLN A 164 -10.14 -10.04 -10.67
C GLN A 164 -10.01 -8.52 -10.48
N ALA A 165 -10.84 -7.92 -9.61
CA ALA A 165 -10.73 -6.51 -9.28
C ALA A 165 -9.34 -6.19 -8.74
N LYS A 166 -8.71 -5.16 -9.31
CA LYS A 166 -7.37 -4.73 -8.94
C LYS A 166 -7.34 -3.22 -8.77
N TRP A 167 -6.88 -2.78 -7.61
CA TRP A 167 -6.67 -1.39 -7.28
C TRP A 167 -5.20 -1.17 -6.89
N PRO A 168 -4.45 -0.33 -7.62
CA PRO A 168 -3.06 -0.05 -7.29
C PRO A 168 -2.94 0.72 -5.97
N ARG A 169 -1.82 0.54 -5.27
CA ARG A 169 -1.46 1.34 -4.09
C ARG A 169 -1.38 2.81 -4.45
N LEU A 170 -1.96 3.67 -3.62
CA LEU A 170 -1.78 5.13 -3.72
C LEU A 170 -0.50 5.60 -3.01
N VAL A 171 -0.08 4.87 -1.98
CA VAL A 171 1.11 5.12 -1.14
C VAL A 171 1.95 3.86 -0.98
#